data_AF-A0A7C6F8G0-F1
#
_entry.id   AF-A0A7C6F8G0-F1
#
_cell.length_a   1.000
_cell.length_b   1.000
_cell.length_c   1.000
_cell.angle_alpha   90.00
_cell.angle_beta   90.00
_cell.angle_gamma   90.00
#
_symmetry.space_group_name_H-M   'P 1'
#
loop_
_entity.id
_entity.type
_entity.pdbx_description
1 polymer ?
#
loop_
_entity_poly.entity_id
_entity_poly.type
_entity_poly.pdbx_seq_one_letter_code
_entity_poly.pdbx_strand_id
1 'polypeptide(L)'
;TSVLLGVAVFFVWIGPELIWPGYRQHWLFANALTRTAQGALTDQARGDARFLLIRLLGSTLLVPVIEELFWRGWLMRWLMGHDFSKAPLGTYCARAFWITAVLFAVEHGARWDVGLAAGVAYNWWILQTRNLADCILAHAVTNGCLAAYVLWAGAWTYWV
;
A
#
# COMPACT_ATOMS: atom_id res chain seq x y z
N THR A 1 -17.30 5.88 -0.18
CA THR A 1 -17.17 4.90 -1.29
C THR A 1 -15.73 4.41 -1.35
N SER A 2 -15.46 3.25 -1.94
CA SER A 2 -14.11 2.66 -2.04
C SER A 2 -13.11 3.58 -2.75
N VAL A 3 -13.57 4.33 -3.76
CA VAL A 3 -12.78 5.34 -4.47
C VAL A 3 -12.31 6.45 -3.55
N LEU A 4 -13.18 7.02 -2.71
CA LEU A 4 -12.81 8.09 -1.78
C LEU A 4 -11.80 7.62 -0.73
N LEU A 5 -11.93 6.38 -0.26
CA LEU A 5 -10.93 5.80 0.63
C LEU A 5 -9.57 5.69 -0.06
N GLY A 6 -9.53 5.21 -1.31
CA GLY A 6 -8.28 5.13 -2.07
C GLY A 6 -7.60 6.48 -2.25
N VAL A 7 -8.37 7.51 -2.60
CA VAL A 7 -7.85 8.89 -2.70
C VAL A 7 -7.34 9.39 -1.34
N ALA A 8 -8.04 9.11 -0.25
CA ALA A 8 -7.60 9.50 1.09
C ALA A 8 -6.29 8.80 1.48
N VAL A 9 -6.16 7.49 1.22
CA VAL A 9 -4.93 6.74 1.47
C VAL A 9 -3.78 7.24 0.60
N PHE A 10 -4.04 7.64 -0.65
CA PHE A 10 -3.03 8.32 -1.48
C PHE A 10 -2.48 9.59 -0.81
N PHE A 11 -3.34 10.43 -0.23
CA PHE A 11 -2.87 11.61 0.51
C PHE A 11 -2.07 11.24 1.77
N VAL A 12 -2.40 10.13 2.44
CA VAL A 12 -1.59 9.60 3.54
C VAL A 12 -0.18 9.23 3.06
N TRP A 13 -0.04 8.66 1.86
CA TRP A 13 1.25 8.28 1.28
C TRP A 13 2.18 9.47 1.04
N ILE A 14 1.66 10.56 0.48
CA ILE A 14 2.47 11.72 0.09
C ILE A 14 2.55 12.82 1.16
N GLY A 15 1.56 12.86 2.07
CA GLY A 15 1.38 13.93 3.05
C GLY A 15 2.62 14.23 3.90
N PRO A 16 3.28 13.23 4.52
CA PRO A 16 4.43 13.51 5.38
C PRO A 16 5.56 14.25 4.67
N GLU A 17 5.85 13.92 3.41
CA GLU A 17 6.93 14.55 2.63
C GLU A 17 6.52 15.94 2.11
N LEU A 18 5.23 16.18 1.87
CA LEU A 18 4.70 17.49 1.49
C LEU A 18 4.66 18.47 2.66
N ILE A 19 4.34 17.98 3.86
CA ILE A 19 4.17 18.81 5.06
C ILE A 19 5.51 19.05 5.76
N TRP A 20 6.38 18.04 5.79
CA TRP A 20 7.68 18.12 6.45
C TRP A 20 8.82 17.76 5.48
N PRO A 21 9.50 18.78 4.90
CA PRO A 21 10.70 18.57 4.09
C PRO A 21 11.79 17.83 4.88
N GLY A 22 12.29 16.73 4.33
CA GLY A 22 13.29 15.89 5.00
C GLY A 22 12.72 14.84 5.95
N TYR A 23 11.39 14.68 6.04
CA TYR A 23 10.74 13.64 6.88
C TYR A 23 11.37 12.25 6.69
N ARG A 24 11.58 11.81 5.44
CA ARG A 24 12.19 10.51 5.11
C ARG A 24 13.68 10.39 5.41
N GLN A 25 14.35 11.49 5.74
CA GLN A 25 15.77 11.53 6.13
C GLN A 25 15.94 11.33 7.65
N HIS A 26 14.86 11.40 8.42
CA HIS A 26 14.89 11.15 9.85
C HIS A 26 15.36 9.71 10.14
N TRP A 27 16.13 9.51 11.22
CA TRP A 27 16.75 8.23 11.57
C TRP A 27 15.75 7.06 11.68
N LEU A 28 14.49 7.37 11.97
CA LEU A 28 13.41 6.39 12.03
C LEU A 28 13.11 5.73 10.67
N PHE A 29 13.37 6.43 9.57
CA PHE A 29 13.11 5.95 8.21
C PHE A 29 14.40 5.69 7.41
N ALA A 30 15.50 6.33 7.81
CA ALA A 30 16.82 6.17 7.22
C ALA A 30 17.79 5.50 8.21
N ASN A 31 17.77 4.17 8.26
CA ASN A 31 18.66 3.37 9.10
C ASN A 31 19.02 2.03 8.43
N ALA A 32 19.84 1.20 9.10
CA ALA A 32 20.30 -0.08 8.58
C ALA A 32 19.20 -1.10 8.31
N LEU A 33 18.05 -1.00 9.01
CA LEU A 33 16.93 -1.93 8.87
C LEU A 33 16.02 -1.53 7.70
N THR A 34 15.60 -0.27 7.66
CA THR A 34 14.64 0.21 6.66
C THR A 34 15.29 0.57 5.33
N ARG A 35 16.58 0.93 5.36
CA ARG A 35 17.36 1.54 4.27
C ARG A 35 16.72 2.83 3.75
N THR A 36 17.50 3.75 3.19
CA THR A 36 16.92 4.93 2.53
C THR A 36 16.19 4.51 1.26
N ALA A 37 14.95 4.99 1.07
CA ALA A 37 14.24 4.82 -0.18
C ALA A 37 14.96 5.57 -1.31
N GLN A 38 15.83 4.88 -2.04
CA GLN A 38 16.49 5.39 -3.22
C GLN A 38 15.56 5.13 -4.41
N GLY A 39 15.36 6.13 -5.28
CA GLY A 39 14.59 5.95 -6.51
C GLY A 39 15.28 4.91 -7.39
N ALA A 40 14.77 3.68 -7.38
CA ALA A 40 15.45 2.51 -7.92
C ALA A 40 15.54 2.51 -9.47
N LEU A 41 14.77 3.38 -10.13
CA LEU A 41 14.75 3.47 -11.58
C LEU A 41 15.95 4.26 -12.10
N THR A 42 16.72 3.64 -13.00
CA THR A 42 17.77 4.30 -13.78
C THR A 42 17.18 5.36 -14.70
N ASP A 43 17.96 6.36 -15.10
CA ASP A 43 17.48 7.41 -16.00
C ASP A 43 17.02 6.84 -17.36
N GLN A 44 17.65 5.76 -17.83
CA GLN A 44 17.19 5.02 -19.00
C GLN A 44 15.77 4.44 -18.82
N ALA A 45 15.49 3.82 -17.67
CA ALA A 45 14.17 3.26 -17.38
C ALA A 45 13.10 4.35 -17.21
N ARG A 46 13.48 5.54 -16.72
CA ARG A 46 12.59 6.72 -16.63
C ARG A 46 12.23 7.29 -18.00
N GLY A 47 13.06 7.09 -19.02
CA GLY A 47 12.80 7.51 -20.40
C GLY A 47 12.03 6.48 -21.24
N ASP A 48 11.88 5.25 -20.78
CA ASP A 48 11.21 4.17 -21.53
C ASP A 48 9.70 4.14 -21.27
N ALA A 49 8.94 4.70 -22.21
CA ALA A 49 7.48 4.76 -22.12
C ALA A 49 6.81 3.37 -22.00
N ARG A 50 7.39 2.31 -22.59
CA ARG A 50 6.82 0.96 -22.50
C ARG A 50 7.02 0.41 -21.10
N PHE A 51 8.21 0.59 -20.54
CA PHE A 51 8.50 0.21 -19.16
C PHE A 51 7.56 0.95 -18.18
N LEU A 52 7.41 2.26 -18.33
CA LEU A 52 6.53 3.06 -17.48
C LEU A 52 5.06 2.61 -17.60
N LEU A 53 4.58 2.30 -18.80
CA LEU A 53 3.22 1.81 -19.01
C LEU A 53 3.00 0.45 -18.32
N ILE A 54 3.94 -0.49 -18.47
CA ILE A 54 3.86 -1.80 -17.80
C ILE A 54 3.87 -1.62 -16.29
N ARG A 55 4.74 -0.76 -15.75
CA ARG A 55 4.84 -0.50 -14.31
C ARG A 55 3.58 0.17 -13.76
N LEU A 56 2.99 1.12 -14.50
CA LEU A 56 1.73 1.76 -14.15
C LEU A 56 0.58 0.74 -14.13
N LEU A 57 0.42 -0.06 -15.19
CA LEU A 57 -0.66 -1.05 -15.25
C LEU A 57 -0.46 -2.16 -14.20
N GLY A 58 0.76 -2.63 -14.02
CA GLY A 58 1.10 -3.63 -13.01
C GLY A 58 0.79 -3.15 -11.59
N SER A 59 1.30 -1.98 -11.21
CA SER A 59 1.08 -1.41 -9.88
C SER A 59 -0.38 -1.01 -9.62
N THR A 60 -1.13 -0.59 -10.64
CA THR A 60 -2.51 -0.11 -10.47
C THR A 60 -3.55 -1.22 -10.58
N LEU A 61 -3.32 -2.23 -11.43
CA LEU A 61 -4.34 -3.24 -11.75
C LEU A 61 -4.01 -4.62 -11.19
N LEU A 62 -2.74 -5.04 -11.25
CA LEU A 62 -2.35 -6.39 -10.88
C LEU A 62 -1.98 -6.50 -9.39
N VAL A 63 -1.11 -5.61 -8.93
CA VAL A 63 -0.62 -5.61 -7.54
C VAL A 63 -1.76 -5.55 -6.52
N PRO A 64 -2.77 -4.65 -6.63
CA PRO A 64 -3.87 -4.61 -5.67
C PRO A 64 -4.65 -5.91 -5.62
N VAL A 65 -4.86 -6.58 -6.75
CA VAL A 65 -5.56 -7.88 -6.77
C VAL A 65 -4.77 -8.91 -5.96
N ILE A 66 -3.47 -9.04 -6.23
CA ILE A 66 -2.60 -10.01 -5.57
C ILE A 66 -2.50 -9.71 -4.07
N GLU A 67 -2.22 -8.45 -3.73
CA GLU A 67 -2.04 -8.02 -2.34
C GLU A 67 -3.32 -8.15 -1.54
N GLU A 68 -4.48 -7.73 -2.05
CA GLU A 68 -5.73 -7.87 -1.29
C GLU A 68 -6.13 -9.33 -1.09
N LEU A 69 -5.93 -10.18 -2.10
CA LEU A 69 -6.12 -11.64 -1.98
C LEU A 69 -5.24 -12.22 -0.88
N PHE A 70 -3.98 -11.81 -0.82
CA PHE A 70 -3.04 -12.26 0.21
C PHE A 70 -3.40 -11.72 1.60
N TRP A 71 -3.50 -10.40 1.75
CA TRP A 71 -3.61 -9.74 3.04
C TRP A 71 -4.98 -9.95 3.70
N ARG A 72 -6.08 -9.70 2.97
CA ARG A 72 -7.45 -9.73 3.52
C ARG A 72 -8.22 -10.98 3.08
N GLY A 73 -7.96 -11.48 1.88
CA GLY A 73 -8.56 -12.71 1.37
C GLY A 73 -8.08 -13.97 2.10
N TRP A 74 -6.81 -13.99 2.51
CA TRP A 74 -6.16 -15.14 3.14
C TRP A 74 -5.59 -14.83 4.54
N LEU A 75 -4.52 -14.03 4.67
CA LEU A 75 -3.71 -13.94 5.89
C LEU A 75 -4.53 -13.48 7.11
N MET A 76 -5.28 -12.39 6.98
CA MET A 76 -6.10 -11.86 8.08
C MET A 76 -7.10 -12.92 8.59
N ARG A 77 -7.68 -13.72 7.69
CA ARG A 77 -8.63 -14.79 8.05
C ARG A 77 -7.91 -16.01 8.63
N TRP A 78 -6.74 -16.34 8.09
CA TRP A 78 -5.89 -17.43 8.58
C TRP A 78 -5.39 -17.18 10.01
N LEU A 79 -5.09 -15.92 10.36
CA LEU A 79 -4.70 -15.53 11.72
C LEU A 79 -5.83 -15.64 12.75
N MET A 80 -7.09 -15.71 12.30
CA MET A 80 -8.26 -16.00 13.15
C MET A 80 -8.39 -17.50 13.41
N GLY A 81 -8.08 -18.32 12.40
CA GLY A 81 -8.02 -19.77 12.49
C GLY A 81 -7.48 -20.37 11.18
N HIS A 82 -6.78 -21.49 11.27
CA HIS A 82 -6.03 -22.05 10.13
C HIS A 82 -6.91 -22.40 8.92
N ASP A 83 -8.18 -22.77 9.15
CA ASP A 83 -9.18 -22.90 8.11
C ASP A 83 -9.81 -21.52 7.82
N PHE A 84 -9.08 -20.73 7.03
CA PHE A 84 -9.45 -19.35 6.71
C PHE A 84 -10.83 -19.24 6.04
N SER A 85 -11.29 -20.31 5.36
CA SER A 85 -12.57 -20.36 4.68
C SER A 85 -13.76 -20.19 5.63
N LYS A 86 -13.61 -20.61 6.89
CA LYS A 86 -14.64 -20.53 7.94
C LYS A 86 -14.81 -19.14 8.53
N ALA A 87 -13.81 -18.27 8.43
CA ALA A 87 -13.93 -16.89 8.86
C ALA A 87 -14.57 -16.06 7.73
N PRO A 88 -15.78 -15.50 7.89
CA PRO A 88 -16.37 -14.63 6.88
C PRO A 88 -15.53 -13.37 6.66
N LEU A 89 -15.55 -12.82 5.44
CA LEU A 89 -14.94 -11.51 5.16
C LEU A 89 -15.54 -10.43 6.07
N GLY A 90 -14.68 -9.57 6.62
CA GLY A 90 -15.07 -8.51 7.54
C GLY A 90 -15.34 -8.96 8.97
N THR A 91 -14.99 -10.19 9.35
CA THR A 91 -14.97 -10.61 10.76
C THR A 91 -13.87 -9.86 11.50
N TYR A 92 -14.20 -9.22 12.63
CA TYR A 92 -13.20 -8.55 13.43
C TYR A 92 -12.52 -9.52 14.41
N CYS A 93 -11.20 -9.50 14.41
CA CYS A 93 -10.36 -10.12 15.42
C CYS A 93 -9.16 -9.21 15.63
N ALA A 94 -9.00 -8.68 16.85
CA ALA A 94 -7.96 -7.68 17.14
C ALA A 94 -6.55 -8.16 16.79
N ARG A 95 -6.23 -9.43 17.13
CA ARG A 95 -4.94 -10.03 16.80
C ARG A 95 -4.70 -10.07 15.30
N ALA A 96 -5.65 -10.59 14.53
CA ALA A 96 -5.52 -10.68 13.07
C ALA A 96 -5.41 -9.29 12.44
N PHE A 97 -6.25 -8.35 12.88
CA PHE A 97 -6.27 -6.97 12.37
C PHE A 97 -4.90 -6.29 12.51
N TRP A 98 -4.34 -6.31 13.72
CA TRP A 98 -3.09 -5.60 14.01
C TRP A 98 -1.86 -6.33 13.45
N ILE A 99 -1.81 -7.66 13.51
CA ILE A 99 -0.71 -8.42 12.91
C ILE A 99 -0.67 -8.19 11.39
N THR A 100 -1.80 -8.29 10.70
CA THR A 100 -1.87 -8.02 9.26
C THR A 100 -1.43 -6.59 8.93
N ALA A 101 -1.87 -5.58 9.70
CA ALA A 101 -1.48 -4.19 9.46
C ALA A 101 0.03 -3.96 9.66
N VAL A 102 0.63 -4.56 10.70
CA VAL A 102 2.07 -4.46 10.96
C VAL A 102 2.88 -5.20 9.90
N LEU A 103 2.47 -6.39 9.49
CA LEU A 103 3.15 -7.12 8.43
C LEU A 103 3.07 -6.38 7.08
N PHE A 104 1.92 -5.80 6.76
CA PHE A 104 1.76 -4.90 5.61
C PHE A 104 2.71 -3.70 5.70
N ALA A 105 2.84 -3.07 6.88
CA ALA A 105 3.78 -1.98 7.09
C ALA A 105 5.25 -2.38 6.84
N VAL A 106 5.64 -3.57 7.31
CA VAL A 106 7.01 -4.08 7.18
C VAL A 106 7.42 -4.26 5.72
N GLU A 107 6.51 -4.72 4.86
CA GLU A 107 6.76 -4.86 3.41
C GLU A 107 7.17 -3.53 2.75
N HIS A 108 6.69 -2.40 3.29
CA HIS A 108 6.93 -1.06 2.74
C HIS A 108 8.23 -0.40 3.24
N GLY A 109 9.06 -1.10 4.02
CA GLY A 109 10.42 -0.67 4.38
C GLY A 109 10.48 0.72 5.03
N ALA A 110 11.21 1.66 4.41
CA ALA A 110 11.33 3.05 4.86
C ALA A 110 10.01 3.82 4.97
N ARG A 111 8.92 3.27 4.42
CA ARG A 111 7.58 3.84 4.44
C ARG A 111 6.61 3.04 5.30
N TRP A 112 7.13 2.31 6.29
CA TRP A 112 6.34 1.51 7.21
C TRP A 112 5.24 2.32 7.93
N ASP A 113 5.44 3.61 8.19
CA ASP A 113 4.47 4.45 8.90
C ASP A 113 3.19 4.69 8.07
N VAL A 114 3.37 5.10 6.81
CA VAL A 114 2.25 5.27 5.86
C VAL A 114 1.71 3.91 5.40
N GLY A 115 2.57 2.89 5.31
CA GLY A 115 2.18 1.51 5.08
C GLY A 115 1.29 0.98 6.21
N LEU A 116 1.62 1.26 7.47
CA LEU A 116 0.81 0.89 8.64
C LEU A 116 -0.54 1.60 8.60
N ALA A 117 -0.55 2.90 8.33
CA ALA A 117 -1.78 3.68 8.21
C ALA A 117 -2.68 3.14 7.07
N ALA A 118 -2.11 2.82 5.91
CA ALA A 118 -2.83 2.20 4.80
C ALA A 118 -3.36 0.80 5.17
N GLY A 119 -2.52 -0.03 5.80
CA GLY A 119 -2.88 -1.36 6.28
C GLY A 119 -4.06 -1.32 7.24
N VAL A 120 -4.07 -0.39 8.20
CA VAL A 120 -5.18 -0.14 9.12
C VAL A 120 -6.43 0.34 8.36
N ALA A 121 -6.29 1.27 7.43
CA ALA A 121 -7.41 1.82 6.66
C ALA A 121 -8.12 0.74 5.83
N TYR A 122 -7.36 -0.09 5.11
CA TYR A 122 -7.93 -1.18 4.31
C TYR A 122 -8.45 -2.34 5.18
N ASN A 123 -7.78 -2.66 6.30
CA ASN A 123 -8.33 -3.64 7.24
C ASN A 123 -9.64 -3.13 7.84
N TRP A 124 -9.75 -1.84 8.16
CA TRP A 124 -11.02 -1.26 8.58
C TRP A 124 -12.06 -1.32 7.46
N TRP A 125 -11.66 -1.05 6.22
CA TRP A 125 -12.56 -1.07 5.07
C TRP A 125 -13.20 -2.43 4.82
N ILE A 126 -12.42 -3.53 4.87
CA ILE A 126 -12.98 -4.88 4.70
C ILE A 126 -13.97 -5.24 5.81
N LEU A 127 -13.83 -4.69 7.02
CA LEU A 127 -14.82 -4.87 8.09
C LEU A 127 -16.15 -4.15 7.79
N GLN A 128 -16.08 -3.01 7.10
CA GLN A 128 -17.27 -2.24 6.72
C GLN A 128 -17.98 -2.87 5.52
N THR A 129 -17.25 -3.14 4.44
CA THR A 129 -17.83 -3.57 3.16
C THR A 129 -18.10 -5.06 3.10
N ARG A 130 -17.34 -5.86 3.87
CA ARG A 130 -17.34 -7.34 3.78
C ARG A 130 -17.11 -7.86 2.36
N ASN A 131 -16.47 -7.04 1.52
CA ASN A 131 -16.29 -7.29 0.10
C ASN A 131 -14.84 -7.01 -0.29
N LEU A 132 -14.17 -8.05 -0.79
CA LEU A 132 -12.77 -7.94 -1.19
C LEU A 132 -12.58 -7.05 -2.42
N ALA A 133 -13.55 -7.05 -3.35
CA ALA A 133 -13.50 -6.21 -4.54
C ALA A 133 -13.48 -4.71 -4.18
N ASP A 134 -14.12 -4.32 -3.08
CA ASP A 134 -14.08 -2.95 -2.59
C ASP A 134 -12.70 -2.54 -2.07
N CYS A 135 -11.97 -3.46 -1.43
CA CYS A 135 -10.59 -3.21 -1.03
C CYS A 135 -9.66 -3.16 -2.24
N ILE A 136 -9.85 -4.06 -3.21
CA ILE A 136 -9.09 -4.06 -4.48
C ILE A 136 -9.28 -2.74 -5.19
N LEU A 137 -10.52 -2.24 -5.29
CA LEU A 137 -10.80 -0.96 -5.93
C LEU A 137 -10.17 0.21 -5.15
N ALA A 138 -10.30 0.25 -3.82
CA ALA A 138 -9.69 1.31 -3.02
C ALA A 138 -8.16 1.34 -3.20
N HIS A 139 -7.52 0.17 -3.15
CA HIS A 139 -6.08 0.05 -3.31
C HIS A 139 -5.62 0.36 -4.75
N ALA A 140 -6.36 -0.10 -5.77
CA ALA A 140 -6.11 0.28 -7.16
C ALA A 140 -6.19 1.79 -7.37
N VAL A 141 -7.15 2.47 -6.75
CA VAL A 141 -7.25 3.94 -6.80
C VAL A 141 -6.06 4.59 -6.12
N THR A 142 -5.65 4.13 -4.93
CA THR A 142 -4.43 4.62 -4.25
C THR A 142 -3.21 4.52 -5.17
N ASN A 143 -2.99 3.35 -5.76
CA ASN A 143 -1.81 3.10 -6.60
C ASN A 143 -1.89 3.87 -7.92
N GLY A 144 -3.07 4.00 -8.52
CA GLY A 144 -3.28 4.82 -9.71
C GLY A 144 -2.99 6.29 -9.47
N CYS A 145 -3.47 6.85 -8.34
CA CYS A 145 -3.15 8.22 -7.93
C CYS A 145 -1.65 8.39 -7.66
N LEU A 146 -1.03 7.42 -6.97
CA LEU A 146 0.41 7.48 -6.68
C LEU A 146 1.24 7.36 -7.96
N ALA A 147 0.88 6.48 -8.88
CA ALA A 147 1.51 6.35 -10.20
C ALA A 147 1.41 7.65 -11.01
N ALA A 148 0.23 8.27 -11.05
CA ALA A 148 0.04 9.57 -11.71
C ALA A 148 0.90 10.66 -11.07
N TYR A 149 0.96 10.70 -9.74
CA TYR A 149 1.80 11.64 -9.00
C TYR A 149 3.29 11.44 -9.29
N VAL A 150 3.78 10.19 -9.33
CA VAL A 150 5.17 9.89 -9.67
C VAL A 150 5.53 10.41 -11.06
N LEU A 151 4.69 10.13 -12.06
CA LEU A 151 4.93 10.54 -13.44
C LEU A 151 4.86 12.06 -13.62
N TRP A 152 3.92 12.73 -12.93
CA TRP A 152 3.72 14.17 -13.06
C TRP A 152 4.76 14.98 -12.27
N ALA A 153 5.04 14.61 -11.03
CA ALA A 153 5.95 15.32 -10.13
C ALA A 153 7.41 14.86 -10.22
N GLY A 154 7.70 13.82 -11.00
CA GLY A 154 9.02 13.17 -11.03
C GLY A 154 9.41 12.55 -9.69
N ALA A 155 8.42 12.15 -8.88
CA ALA A 155 8.61 11.64 -7.52
C ALA A 155 9.02 10.15 -7.49
N TRP A 156 10.07 9.79 -8.22
CA TRP A 156 10.50 8.40 -8.47
C TRP A 156 10.78 7.57 -7.21
N THR A 157 10.98 8.20 -6.06
CA THR A 157 11.21 7.55 -4.77
C THR A 157 10.00 6.77 -4.24
N TYR A 158 8.80 6.95 -4.82
CA TYR A 158 7.61 6.14 -4.52
C TYR A 158 7.49 4.88 -5.39
N TRP A 159 8.33 4.73 -6.42
CA TRP A 159 8.41 3.54 -7.27
C TRP A 159 9.71 2.78 -7.01
N VAL A 160 9.90 2.35 -5.76
CA VAL A 160 11.03 1.47 -5.36
C VAL A 160 10.72 0.01 -5.64
#